data_AF-A0A970FPP5-F1
#
_entry.id   AF-A0A970FPP5-F1
#
_cell.length_a   1.000
_cell.length_b   1.000
_cell.length_c   1.000
_cell.angle_alpha   90.00
_cell.angle_beta   90.00
_cell.angle_gamma   90.00
#
_symmetry.space_group_name_H-M   'P 1'
#
loop_
_entity.id
_entity.type
_entity.pdbx_description
1 polymer ?
#
loop_
_entity_poly.entity_id
_entity_poly.type
_entity_poly.pdbx_seq_one_letter_code
_entity_poly.pdbx_strand_id
1 'polypeptide(L)'
;MKREKIAEILKRIFGWGIFLTLIAGGLAFFGFLIALIIGGESATLISVFIHKKYFPIVIRIASATILLGLIAMYFGKLEALSLTADKKEADEELAAIKQAQESE
;
A
#
# COMPACT_ATOMS: atom_id res chain seq x y z
N MET A 1 25.94 -3.77 -0.20
CA MET A 1 25.90 -2.91 1.00
C MET A 1 25.10 -1.60 0.88
N LYS A 2 25.46 -0.58 0.07
CA LYS A 2 24.66 0.70 0.05
C LYS A 2 23.31 0.60 -0.71
N ARG A 3 23.24 -0.20 -1.77
CA ARG A 3 22.04 -0.31 -2.62
C ARG A 3 20.88 -1.05 -1.95
N GLU A 4 21.17 -2.07 -1.15
CA GLU A 4 20.15 -2.86 -0.43
C GLU A 4 19.45 -2.03 0.64
N LYS A 5 20.20 -1.26 1.44
CA LYS A 5 19.61 -0.35 2.44
C LYS A 5 18.70 0.70 1.81
N ILE A 6 19.05 1.22 0.63
CA ILE A 6 18.21 2.16 -0.11
C ILE A 6 16.92 1.47 -0.56
N ALA A 7 17.03 0.26 -1.14
CA ALA A 7 15.87 -0.50 -1.57
C ALA A 7 14.92 -0.83 -0.41
N GLU A 8 15.45 -1.17 0.77
CA GLU A 8 14.67 -1.47 1.97
C GLU A 8 13.92 -0.23 2.50
N ILE A 9 14.57 0.93 2.53
CA ILE A 9 13.93 2.20 2.90
C ILE A 9 12.82 2.54 1.90
N LEU A 10 13.07 2.40 0.59
CA LEU A 10 12.08 2.66 -0.44
C LEU A 10 10.87 1.72 -0.33
N LYS A 11 11.09 0.42 -0.05
CA LYS A 11 10.02 -0.54 0.23
C LYS A 11 9.19 -0.13 1.44
N ARG A 12 9.83 0.32 2.52
CA ARG A 12 9.13 0.78 3.73
C ARG A 12 8.29 2.04 3.46
N ILE A 13 8.84 3.01 2.72
CA ILE A 13 8.12 4.22 2.29
C ILE A 13 6.94 3.86 1.38
N PHE A 14 7.14 2.93 0.45
CA PHE A 14 6.09 2.44 -0.43
C PHE A 14 4.94 1.78 0.35
N GLY A 15 5.25 0.86 1.27
CA GLY A 15 4.26 0.21 2.12
C GLY A 15 3.45 1.21 2.96
N TRP A 16 4.12 2.17 3.60
CA TRP A 16 3.44 3.24 4.34
C TRP A 16 2.59 4.14 3.44
N GLY A 17 3.05 4.44 2.23
CA GLY A 17 2.29 5.25 1.28
C GLY A 17 1.02 4.53 0.78
N ILE A 18 1.11 3.24 0.50
CA ILE A 18 -0.06 2.41 0.14
C ILE A 18 -1.05 2.38 1.30
N PHE A 19 -0.55 2.16 2.53
CA PHE A 19 -1.39 2.15 3.73
C PHE A 19 -2.14 3.48 3.95
N LEU A 20 -1.44 4.62 3.84
CA LEU A 20 -2.07 5.94 3.93
C LEU A 20 -3.11 6.16 2.82
N THR A 21 -2.81 5.72 1.60
CA THR A 21 -3.74 5.80 0.47
C THR A 21 -5.00 4.98 0.72
N LEU A 22 -4.87 3.80 1.31
CA LEU A 22 -6.00 2.93 1.66
C LEU A 22 -6.91 3.59 2.70
N ILE A 23 -6.33 4.18 3.75
CA ILE A 23 -7.08 4.94 4.76
C ILE A 23 -7.79 6.13 4.11
N ALA A 24 -7.10 6.87 3.23
CA ALA A 24 -7.69 8.00 2.53
C ALA A 24 -8.87 7.57 1.63
N GLY A 25 -8.74 6.46 0.91
CA GLY A 25 -9.84 5.86 0.16
C GLY A 25 -11.04 5.49 1.05
N GLY A 26 -10.77 4.89 2.22
CA GLY A 26 -11.78 4.58 3.22
C GLY A 26 -12.50 5.83 3.74
N LEU A 27 -11.77 6.91 4.03
CA LEU A 27 -12.36 8.19 4.44
C LEU A 27 -13.30 8.77 3.38
N ALA A 28 -12.92 8.69 2.10
CA ALA A 28 -13.82 9.11 1.01
C ALA A 28 -15.11 8.26 0.97
N PHE A 29 -15.00 6.94 1.17
CA PHE A 29 -16.16 6.05 1.22
C PHE A 29 -17.12 6.42 2.34
N PHE A 30 -16.63 6.62 3.57
CA PHE A 30 -17.47 7.08 4.67
C PHE A 30 -18.05 8.48 4.42
N GLY A 31 -17.29 9.37 3.79
CA GLY A 31 -17.78 10.69 3.37
C GLY A 31 -18.98 10.61 2.41
N PHE A 32 -18.96 9.67 1.45
CA PHE A 32 -20.11 9.42 0.57
C PHE A 32 -21.29 8.77 1.30
N LEU A 33 -21.05 7.86 2.25
CA LEU A 33 -22.12 7.29 3.07
C LEU A 33 -22.83 8.37 3.90
N ILE A 34 -22.08 9.26 4.53
CA ILE A 34 -22.64 10.38 5.29
C ILE A 34 -23.44 11.30 4.36
N ALA A 35 -22.91 11.62 3.17
CA ALA A 35 -23.63 12.41 2.18
C ALA A 35 -24.95 11.74 1.79
N LEU A 36 -24.96 10.43 1.59
CA LEU A 36 -26.16 9.66 1.25
C LEU A 36 -27.22 9.71 2.35
N ILE A 37 -26.82 9.62 3.61
CA ILE A 37 -27.73 9.69 4.77
C ILE A 37 -28.33 11.09 4.94
N ILE A 38 -27.52 12.15 4.78
CA ILE A 38 -27.97 13.54 4.95
C ILE A 38 -28.92 13.94 3.81
N GLY A 39 -28.59 13.58 2.57
CA GLY A 39 -29.36 13.95 1.38
C GLY A 39 -29.33 15.46 1.07
N GLY A 40 -30.08 15.85 0.04
CA GLY A 40 -30.30 17.24 -0.34
C GLY A 40 -29.04 17.99 -0.81
N GLU A 41 -29.03 19.31 -0.57
CA GLU A 41 -27.97 20.22 -1.03
C GLU A 41 -26.63 19.97 -0.32
N SER A 42 -26.68 19.65 0.98
CA SER A 42 -25.49 19.31 1.77
C SER A 42 -24.80 18.04 1.27
N ALA A 43 -25.56 17.01 0.88
CA ALA A 43 -25.00 15.81 0.26
C ALA A 43 -24.28 16.12 -1.05
N THR A 44 -24.84 17.02 -1.85
CA THR A 44 -24.25 17.45 -3.12
C THR A 44 -22.93 18.16 -2.88
N LEU A 45 -22.86 19.06 -1.90
CA LEU A 45 -21.63 19.77 -1.55
C LEU A 45 -20.52 18.83 -1.08
N ILE A 46 -20.84 17.87 -0.20
CA ILE A 46 -19.88 16.87 0.29
C ILE A 46 -19.38 16.01 -0.87
N SER A 47 -20.29 15.51 -1.69
CA SER A 47 -19.96 14.66 -2.83
C SER A 47 -19.09 15.38 -3.86
N VAL A 48 -19.42 16.63 -4.18
CA VAL A 48 -18.64 17.46 -5.10
C VAL A 48 -17.28 17.81 -4.51
N PHE A 49 -17.18 18.05 -3.19
CA PHE A 49 -15.91 18.29 -2.53
C PHE A 49 -14.99 17.06 -2.59
N ILE A 50 -15.52 15.87 -2.28
CA ILE A 50 -14.76 14.63 -2.32
C ILE A 50 -14.28 14.37 -3.75
N HIS A 51 -15.17 14.52 -4.73
CA HIS A 51 -14.84 14.27 -6.13
C HIS A 51 -13.86 15.30 -6.72
N LYS A 52 -14.07 16.59 -6.49
CA LYS A 52 -13.29 17.66 -7.16
C LYS A 52 -12.02 18.08 -6.43
N LYS A 53 -11.94 17.88 -5.11
CA LYS A 53 -10.76 18.29 -4.33
C LYS A 53 -10.05 17.10 -3.70
N TYR A 54 -10.78 16.26 -2.98
CA TYR A 54 -10.15 15.19 -2.19
C TYR A 54 -9.51 14.12 -3.08
N PHE A 55 -10.26 13.51 -4.00
CA PHE A 55 -9.74 12.45 -4.86
C PHE A 55 -8.54 12.86 -5.71
N PRO A 56 -8.53 14.04 -6.39
CA PRO A 56 -7.37 14.46 -7.15
C PRO A 56 -6.08 14.55 -6.33
N ILE A 57 -6.17 14.95 -5.06
CA ILE A 57 -5.02 15.03 -4.16
C ILE A 57 -4.57 13.63 -3.75
N VAL A 58 -5.51 12.80 -3.29
CA VAL A 58 -5.21 11.43 -2.85
C VAL A 58 -4.63 10.60 -4.00
N ILE A 59 -5.21 10.67 -5.19
CA ILE A 59 -4.73 9.96 -6.38
C ILE A 59 -3.35 10.44 -6.79
N ARG A 60 -3.05 11.75 -6.73
CA ARG A 60 -1.71 12.26 -7.02
C ARG A 60 -0.66 11.70 -6.06
N ILE A 61 -0.97 11.67 -4.76
CA ILE A 61 -0.09 11.10 -3.74
C ILE A 61 0.09 9.60 -3.99
N ALA A 62 -1.00 8.87 -4.23
CA ALA A 62 -0.98 7.45 -4.54
C ALA A 62 -0.11 7.14 -5.77
N SER A 63 -0.27 7.90 -6.85
CA SER A 63 0.54 7.75 -8.06
C SER A 63 2.02 8.01 -7.80
N ALA A 64 2.36 9.02 -6.99
CA ALA A 64 3.75 9.28 -6.60
C ALA A 64 4.33 8.13 -5.76
N THR A 65 3.55 7.58 -4.83
CA THR A 65 3.92 6.41 -4.03
C THR A 65 4.14 5.18 -4.91
N ILE A 66 3.22 4.88 -5.83
CA ILE A 66 3.33 3.75 -6.76
C ILE A 66 4.56 3.90 -7.64
N LEU A 67 4.82 5.11 -8.17
CA LEU A 67 6.01 5.37 -8.98
C LEU A 67 7.31 5.12 -8.18
N LEU A 68 7.37 5.57 -6.93
CA LEU A 68 8.48 5.28 -6.02
C LEU A 68 8.64 3.78 -5.77
N GLY A 69 7.54 3.06 -5.55
CA GLY A 69 7.53 1.60 -5.40
C GLY A 69 8.06 0.88 -6.63
N LEU A 70 7.63 1.28 -7.83
CA LEU A 70 8.09 0.72 -9.10
C LEU A 70 9.59 0.96 -9.33
N ILE A 71 10.08 2.17 -9.02
CA ILE A 71 11.51 2.49 -9.07
C ILE A 71 12.27 1.58 -8.09
N ALA A 72 11.77 1.42 -6.86
CA ALA A 72 12.37 0.55 -5.86
C ALA A 72 12.47 -0.90 -6.34
N MET A 73 11.40 -1.43 -6.96
CA MET A 73 11.34 -2.77 -7.52
C MET A 73 12.36 -2.96 -8.66
N TYR A 74 12.46 -1.97 -9.57
CA TYR A 74 13.41 -2.02 -10.68
C TYR A 74 14.86 -2.10 -10.20
N PHE A 75 15.24 -1.29 -9.21
CA PHE A 75 16.60 -1.32 -8.65
C PHE A 75 16.85 -2.51 -7.73
N GLY A 76 15.83 -3.00 -7.04
CA GLY A 76 15.94 -4.09 -6.08
C GLY A 76 15.97 -5.49 -6.69
N LYS A 77 15.65 -5.66 -7.99
CA LYS A 77 15.41 -6.97 -8.64
C LYS A 77 14.42 -7.88 -7.91
N LEU A 78 13.73 -7.36 -6.90
CA LEU A 78 12.79 -8.06 -6.04
C LEU A 78 11.40 -7.55 -6.40
N GLU A 79 10.54 -8.47 -6.83
CA GLU A 79 9.13 -8.23 -7.03
C GLU A 79 8.49 -7.92 -5.67
N ALA A 80 8.46 -6.65 -5.26
CA ALA A 80 7.81 -6.19 -4.02
C ALA A 80 6.28 -6.43 -3.98
N LEU A 81 5.71 -7.04 -5.02
CA LEU A 81 4.31 -7.47 -5.10
C LEU A 81 4.15 -9.00 -5.27
N SER A 82 5.25 -9.74 -5.28
CA SER A 82 5.25 -11.18 -5.46
C SER A 82 5.00 -11.85 -4.13
N LEU A 83 3.75 -12.26 -3.92
CA LEU A 83 3.36 -13.26 -2.91
C LEU A 83 4.28 -14.50 -2.93
N THR A 84 5.01 -14.72 -4.02
CA THR A 84 6.00 -15.78 -4.20
C THR A 84 7.28 -15.56 -3.38
N ALA A 85 7.68 -14.32 -3.10
CA ALA A 85 8.87 -14.03 -2.29
C ALA A 85 8.60 -14.32 -0.80
N ASP A 86 7.47 -13.84 -0.26
CA ASP A 86 7.03 -14.15 1.11
C ASP A 86 6.81 -15.65 1.30
N LYS A 87 6.26 -16.36 0.30
CA LYS A 87 6.12 -17.81 0.35
C LYS A 87 7.45 -18.54 0.42
N LYS A 88 8.44 -18.09 -0.34
CA LYS A 88 9.74 -18.78 -0.42
C LYS A 88 10.53 -18.63 0.88
N GLU A 89 10.49 -17.44 1.48
CA GLU A 89 11.13 -17.16 2.76
C GLU A 89 10.43 -17.92 3.91
N ALA A 90 9.08 -17.98 3.89
CA ALA A 90 8.30 -18.78 4.84
C ALA A 90 8.50 -20.30 4.66
N ASP A 91 8.58 -20.80 3.43
CA ASP A 91 8.83 -22.22 3.13
C ASP A 91 10.25 -22.64 3.53
N GLU A 92 11.25 -21.75 3.38
CA GLU A 92 12.64 -21.98 3.84
C GLU A 92 12.75 -21.98 5.37
N GLU A 93 12.07 -21.07 6.09
CA GLU A 93 11.99 -21.10 7.55
C GLU A 93 11.28 -22.36 8.06
N LEU A 94 10.18 -22.77 7.43
CA LEU A 94 9.44 -23.98 7.80
C LEU A 94 10.27 -25.26 7.55
N ALA A 95 11.08 -25.28 6.48
CA ALA A 95 12.00 -26.37 6.19
C ALA A 95 13.15 -26.44 7.21
N ALA A 96 13.70 -25.30 7.62
CA ALA A 96 14.75 -25.23 8.65
C ALA A 96 14.25 -25.73 10.02
N ILE A 97 13.02 -25.38 10.40
CA ILE A 97 12.39 -25.87 11.64
C ILE A 97 12.15 -27.38 11.57
N LYS A 98 11.66 -27.91 10.45
CA LYS A 98 11.46 -29.35 10.28
C LYS A 98 12.76 -30.15 10.35
N GLN A 99 13.84 -29.66 9.73
CA GLN A 99 15.15 -30.32 9.80
C GLN A 99 15.71 -30.34 11.23
N ALA A 100 15.50 -29.28 12.01
CA ALA A 100 15.90 -29.27 13.41
C ALA A 100 15.13 -30.30 14.27
N GLN A 101 13.87 -30.58 13.95
CA GLN A 101 13.05 -31.56 14.67
C GLN A 101 13.31 -33.03 14.27
N GLU A 102 13.78 -33.29 13.05
CA GLU A 102 14.15 -34.64 12.60
C GLU A 102 15.58 -35.05 13.03
N SER A 103 16.33 -34.12 13.63
CA SER A 103 17.72 -34.32 14.07
C SER A 103 17.85 -34.65 15.58
N GLU A 104 16.74 -34.70 16.31
CA GLU A 104 16.61 -35.19 17.70
C GLU A 104 16.06 -36.63 17.72
#